data_AF-A0A017SF32-F1
#
_entry.id   AF-A0A017SF32-F1
#
_cell.length_a   1.000
_cell.length_b   1.000
_cell.length_c   1.000
_cell.angle_alpha   90.00
_cell.angle_beta   90.00
_cell.angle_gamma   90.00
#
_symmetry.space_group_name_H-M   'P 1'
#
loop_
_entity.id
_entity.type
_entity.pdbx_description
1 polymer ?
#
loop_
_entity_poly.entity_id
_entity_poly.type
_entity_poly.pdbx_seq_one_letter_code
_entity_poly.pdbx_strand_id
1 'polypeptide(L)'
;MTSKITLYFDIVSPFAYIAFHALQNSPAFRNCTVSYVPIFLGGLMHSCGNTPPIRIKNKDIWINQERIRWSRYFRVPMVDHFPNDFPPVTLGVQRALCAVSQRYPELLVPAIASLYYAFWADGNSKVIQPEIFGPILEKVLGKERTHEIVKDSTTSDIKSLLNENTDRAFRSGAFGLPWFECTNPQGEMEGFWGIDHLGQVADFCELERRIEPGFRALL
;
A
#
# COMPACT_ATOMS: atom_id res chain seq x y z
N MET A 1 -14.79 -10.67 -18.54
CA MET A 1 -15.05 -9.43 -17.75
C MET A 1 -13.75 -8.64 -17.66
N THR A 2 -13.75 -7.36 -17.26
CA THR A 2 -12.48 -6.65 -17.00
C THR A 2 -11.81 -7.25 -15.76
N SER A 3 -10.49 -7.45 -15.80
CA SER A 3 -9.72 -7.95 -14.65
C SER A 3 -9.81 -6.97 -13.47
N LYS A 4 -9.65 -7.50 -12.26
CA LYS A 4 -9.69 -6.73 -11.02
C LYS A 4 -8.45 -7.01 -10.19
N ILE A 5 -7.87 -5.98 -9.60
CA ILE A 5 -6.74 -6.08 -8.67
C ILE A 5 -7.12 -5.34 -7.39
N THR A 6 -7.09 -6.03 -6.26
CA THR A 6 -7.15 -5.41 -4.93
C THR A 6 -5.74 -5.36 -4.36
N LEU A 7 -5.17 -4.17 -4.19
CA LEU A 7 -3.92 -3.96 -3.48
C LEU A 7 -4.23 -3.72 -2.00
N TYR A 8 -3.83 -4.67 -1.16
CA TYR A 8 -3.75 -4.45 0.28
C TYR A 8 -2.44 -3.74 0.60
N PHE A 9 -2.50 -2.74 1.47
CA PHE A 9 -1.34 -1.91 1.76
C PHE A 9 -1.32 -1.32 3.17
N ASP A 10 -0.13 -0.92 3.58
CA ASP A 10 0.16 -0.12 4.77
C ASP A 10 1.23 0.90 4.39
N ILE A 11 1.09 2.14 4.85
CA ILE A 11 2.02 3.21 4.49
C ILE A 11 3.46 2.90 4.95
N VAL A 12 3.62 2.04 5.97
CA VAL A 12 4.94 1.59 6.48
C VAL A 12 5.66 0.61 5.54
N SER A 13 5.01 0.10 4.50
CA SER A 13 5.66 -0.81 3.56
C SER A 13 6.23 -0.03 2.35
N PRO A 14 7.56 0.00 2.16
CA PRO A 14 8.14 0.66 0.99
C PRO A 14 7.80 -0.09 -0.31
N PHE A 15 7.67 -1.41 -0.25
CA PHE A 15 7.28 -2.21 -1.40
C PHE A 15 5.80 -1.99 -1.75
N ALA A 16 4.93 -1.74 -0.78
CA ALA A 16 3.54 -1.38 -1.07
C ALA A 16 3.43 0.01 -1.71
N TYR A 17 4.30 0.96 -1.33
CA TYR A 17 4.41 2.23 -2.05
C TYR A 17 4.81 2.03 -3.52
N ILE A 18 5.80 1.17 -3.77
CA ILE A 18 6.24 0.86 -5.14
C ILE A 18 5.13 0.19 -5.94
N ALA A 19 4.41 -0.76 -5.35
CA ALA A 19 3.23 -1.38 -5.98
C ALA A 19 2.15 -0.35 -6.31
N PHE A 20 1.78 0.50 -5.35
CA PHE A 20 0.82 1.58 -5.55
C PHE A 20 1.24 2.49 -6.71
N HIS A 21 2.51 2.92 -6.74
CA HIS A 21 3.04 3.75 -7.80
C HIS A 21 3.00 3.05 -9.17
N ALA A 22 3.35 1.76 -9.24
CA ALA A 22 3.32 0.98 -10.46
C ALA A 22 1.88 0.83 -11.00
N LEU A 23 0.91 0.47 -10.15
CA LEU A 23 -0.50 0.35 -10.53
C LEU A 23 -1.10 1.68 -11.00
N GLN A 24 -0.66 2.81 -10.46
CA GLN A 24 -1.14 4.14 -10.84
C GLN A 24 -0.53 4.66 -12.14
N ASN A 25 0.76 4.37 -12.39
CA ASN A 25 1.51 5.06 -13.45
C ASN A 25 1.83 4.17 -14.66
N SER A 26 1.91 2.85 -14.49
CA SER A 26 2.26 1.96 -15.60
C SER A 26 1.06 1.80 -16.55
N PRO A 27 1.27 1.94 -17.87
CA PRO A 27 0.24 1.65 -18.87
C PRO A 27 -0.29 0.22 -18.82
N ALA A 28 0.47 -0.73 -18.27
CA ALA A 28 0.09 -2.14 -18.19
C ALA A 28 -1.21 -2.35 -17.39
N PHE A 29 -1.48 -1.51 -16.39
CA PHE A 29 -2.64 -1.66 -15.50
C PHE A 29 -3.84 -0.77 -15.88
N ARG A 30 -3.77 -0.03 -16.99
CA ARG A 30 -4.86 0.90 -17.41
C ARG A 30 -6.18 0.21 -17.75
N ASN A 31 -6.11 -1.03 -18.24
CA ASN A 31 -7.28 -1.81 -18.64
C ASN A 31 -7.76 -2.74 -17.52
N CYS A 32 -7.44 -2.44 -16.26
CA CYS A 32 -7.83 -3.20 -15.08
C CYS A 32 -8.54 -2.30 -14.07
N THR A 33 -9.54 -2.83 -13.37
CA THR A 33 -10.10 -2.15 -12.21
C THR A 33 -9.18 -2.38 -11.01
N VAL A 34 -8.70 -1.31 -10.39
CA VAL A 34 -7.82 -1.40 -9.22
C VAL A 34 -8.49 -0.83 -7.98
N SER A 35 -8.49 -1.57 -6.88
CA SER A 35 -8.97 -1.15 -5.57
C SER A 35 -7.84 -1.15 -4.55
N TYR A 36 -7.86 -0.18 -3.63
CA TYR A 36 -6.82 0.00 -2.61
C TYR A 36 -7.44 -0.20 -1.23
N VAL A 37 -6.93 -1.18 -0.48
CA VAL A 37 -7.49 -1.56 0.82
C VAL A 37 -6.44 -1.35 1.91
N PRO A 38 -6.59 -0.33 2.79
CA PRO A 38 -5.69 -0.14 3.92
C PRO A 38 -5.88 -1.28 4.93
N ILE A 39 -4.76 -1.86 5.37
CA ILE A 39 -4.70 -2.87 6.44
C ILE A 39 -3.69 -2.47 7.50
N PHE A 40 -3.71 -3.13 8.66
CA PHE A 40 -2.63 -2.96 9.64
C PHE A 40 -1.60 -4.07 9.49
N LEU A 41 -0.41 -3.76 8.95
CA LEU A 41 0.63 -4.76 8.71
C LEU A 41 1.06 -5.47 10.00
N GLY A 42 1.19 -4.72 11.11
CA GLY A 42 1.53 -5.32 12.41
C GLY A 42 0.52 -6.37 12.87
N GLY A 43 -0.78 -6.14 12.60
CA GLY A 43 -1.86 -7.09 12.87
C GLY A 43 -1.77 -8.33 11.98
N LEU A 44 -1.55 -8.13 10.67
CA LEU A 44 -1.36 -9.23 9.72
C LEU A 44 -0.19 -10.14 10.12
N MET A 45 0.96 -9.54 10.45
CA MET A 45 2.15 -10.30 10.86
C MET A 45 1.91 -11.08 12.15
N HIS A 46 1.19 -10.50 13.11
CA HIS A 46 0.81 -11.18 14.34
C HIS A 46 -0.06 -12.41 14.07
N SER A 47 -1.13 -12.27 13.27
CA SER A 47 -2.02 -13.38 12.90
C SER A 47 -1.30 -14.52 12.17
N CYS A 48 -0.26 -14.20 11.40
CA CYS A 48 0.55 -15.19 10.69
C CYS A 48 1.66 -15.83 11.54
N GLY A 49 1.92 -15.34 12.77
CA GLY A 49 3.14 -15.69 13.51
C GLY A 49 4.43 -15.24 12.78
N ASN A 50 4.35 -14.24 11.91
CA ASN A 50 5.46 -13.79 11.08
C ASN A 50 6.35 -12.80 11.85
N THR A 51 7.65 -12.80 11.55
CA THR A 51 8.63 -11.89 12.16
C THR A 51 8.94 -10.72 11.22
N PRO A 52 8.83 -9.45 11.68
CA PRO A 52 9.22 -8.28 10.89
C PRO A 52 10.63 -8.44 10.32
N PRO A 53 10.83 -8.25 9.00
CA PRO A 53 12.14 -8.46 8.39
C PRO A 53 13.27 -7.64 9.00
N ILE A 54 12.96 -6.43 9.50
CA ILE A 54 13.92 -5.55 10.18
C ILE A 54 14.47 -6.16 11.49
N ARG A 55 13.78 -7.16 12.06
CA ARG A 55 14.23 -7.90 13.26
C ARG A 55 15.05 -9.14 12.92
N ILE A 56 15.18 -9.48 11.64
CA ILE A 56 15.97 -10.63 11.18
C ILE A 56 17.36 -10.13 10.83
N LYS A 57 18.39 -10.75 11.43
CA LYS A 57 19.80 -10.41 11.19
C LYS A 57 20.09 -10.33 9.68
N ASN A 58 20.77 -9.26 9.26
CA ASN A 58 21.15 -8.92 7.88
C ASN A 58 19.99 -8.52 6.93
N LYS A 59 18.73 -8.83 7.24
CA LYS A 59 17.60 -8.49 6.36
C LYS A 59 17.26 -7.01 6.35
N ASP A 60 17.59 -6.29 7.42
CA ASP A 60 17.45 -4.84 7.52
C ASP A 60 18.28 -4.11 6.45
N ILE A 61 19.57 -4.45 6.36
CA ILE A 61 20.49 -3.90 5.36
C ILE A 61 20.04 -4.29 3.95
N TRP A 62 19.70 -5.57 3.77
CA TRP A 62 19.25 -6.09 2.47
C TRP A 62 17.97 -5.41 1.98
N ILE A 63 16.95 -5.27 2.84
CA ILE A 63 15.69 -4.59 2.45
C ILE A 63 15.92 -3.13 2.09
N ASN A 64 16.82 -2.43 2.80
CA ASN A 64 17.13 -1.06 2.44
C ASN A 64 17.72 -0.97 1.02
N GLN A 65 18.60 -1.91 0.65
CA GLN A 65 19.14 -1.97 -0.71
C GLN A 65 18.06 -2.32 -1.74
N GLU A 66 17.19 -3.29 -1.44
CA GLU A 66 16.12 -3.72 -2.34
C GLU A 66 15.12 -2.61 -2.63
N ARG A 67 14.61 -1.92 -1.60
CA ARG A 67 13.61 -0.86 -1.82
C ARG A 67 14.16 0.25 -2.73
N ILE A 68 15.46 0.56 -2.62
CA ILE A 68 16.13 1.56 -3.47
C ILE A 68 16.38 1.04 -4.89
N ARG A 69 16.71 -0.24 -5.05
CA ARG A 69 16.84 -0.84 -6.39
C ARG A 69 15.51 -0.80 -7.12
N TRP A 70 14.44 -1.25 -6.47
CA TRP A 70 13.10 -1.27 -7.04
C TRP A 70 12.52 0.12 -7.26
N SER A 71 12.75 1.07 -6.35
CA SER A 71 12.32 2.46 -6.57
C SER A 71 12.96 3.06 -7.82
N ARG A 72 14.23 2.76 -8.12
CA ARG A 72 14.89 3.18 -9.37
C ARG A 72 14.26 2.54 -10.61
N TYR A 73 13.99 1.23 -10.56
CA TYR A 73 13.35 0.51 -11.68
C TYR A 73 11.95 1.04 -12.01
N PHE A 74 11.16 1.34 -10.97
CA PHE A 74 9.79 1.85 -11.10
C PHE A 74 9.67 3.38 -11.04
N ARG A 75 10.81 4.10 -10.98
CA ARG A 75 10.91 5.57 -10.89
C ARG A 75 10.05 6.17 -9.77
N VAL A 76 10.06 5.52 -8.61
CA VAL A 76 9.31 5.94 -7.42
C VAL A 76 10.16 6.91 -6.60
N PRO A 77 9.69 8.12 -6.29
CA PRO A 77 10.39 9.04 -5.39
C PRO A 77 10.60 8.39 -4.03
N MET A 78 11.84 8.24 -3.57
CA MET A 78 12.14 7.55 -2.31
C MET A 78 13.50 7.98 -1.76
N VAL A 79 13.57 8.34 -0.46
CA VAL A 79 14.84 8.62 0.24
C VAL A 79 15.71 7.38 0.35
N ASP A 80 17.03 7.52 0.33
CA ASP A 80 18.01 6.43 0.32
C ASP A 80 18.22 5.73 1.69
N HIS A 81 17.76 6.37 2.77
CA HIS A 81 17.73 5.84 4.13
C HIS A 81 16.30 5.52 4.59
N PHE A 82 16.13 4.67 5.60
CA PHE A 82 14.82 4.54 6.23
C PHE A 82 14.42 5.87 6.91
N PRO A 83 13.13 6.20 6.98
CA PRO A 83 12.65 7.26 7.85
C PRO A 83 13.13 7.04 9.30
N ASN A 84 13.32 8.12 10.06
CA ASN A 84 13.71 8.02 11.46
C ASN A 84 12.69 7.19 12.26
N ASP A 85 13.14 6.43 13.27
CA ASP A 85 12.28 5.59 14.13
C ASP A 85 11.49 4.50 13.37
N PHE A 86 11.99 4.08 12.20
CA PHE A 86 11.36 3.02 11.41
C PHE A 86 11.47 1.63 12.08
N PRO A 87 10.41 0.81 12.06
CA PRO A 87 9.05 1.10 11.58
C PRO A 87 8.15 1.69 12.68
N PRO A 88 7.46 2.83 12.44
CA PRO A 88 6.46 3.36 13.37
C PRO A 88 5.15 2.55 13.33
N VAL A 89 4.32 2.71 14.36
CA VAL A 89 2.96 2.17 14.39
C VAL A 89 2.02 3.05 13.55
N THR A 90 1.36 2.47 12.55
CA THR A 90 0.55 3.19 11.55
C THR A 90 -0.97 3.16 11.79
N LEU A 91 -1.44 2.68 12.94
CA LEU A 91 -2.88 2.50 13.22
C LEU A 91 -3.73 3.76 12.96
N GLY A 92 -3.28 4.94 13.43
CA GLY A 92 -4.05 6.18 13.29
C GLY A 92 -4.26 6.57 11.82
N VAL A 93 -3.18 6.61 11.05
CA VAL A 93 -3.21 6.99 9.63
C VAL A 93 -3.87 5.92 8.74
N GLN A 94 -3.72 4.63 9.05
CA GLN A 94 -4.45 3.57 8.34
C GLN A 94 -5.96 3.64 8.60
N ARG A 95 -6.38 3.99 9.82
CA ARG A 95 -7.80 4.26 10.13
C ARG A 95 -8.31 5.51 9.42
N ALA A 96 -7.50 6.57 9.31
CA ALA A 96 -7.87 7.73 8.51
C ALA A 96 -8.10 7.36 7.03
N LEU A 97 -7.24 6.50 6.45
CA LEU A 97 -7.43 5.99 5.09
C LEU A 97 -8.67 5.08 4.96
N CYS A 98 -8.99 4.27 5.97
CA CYS A 98 -10.26 3.55 6.06
C CYS A 98 -11.47 4.52 6.01
N ALA A 99 -11.43 5.59 6.80
CA ALA A 99 -12.51 6.59 6.82
C ALA A 99 -12.65 7.31 5.46
N VAL A 100 -11.53 7.66 4.81
CA VAL A 100 -11.54 8.22 3.46
C VAL A 100 -12.18 7.23 2.48
N SER A 101 -11.83 5.95 2.56
CA SER A 101 -12.38 4.92 1.66
C SER A 101 -13.91 4.76 1.76
N GLN A 102 -14.49 4.99 2.94
CA GLN A 102 -15.95 4.90 3.13
C GLN A 102 -16.68 6.19 2.75
N ARG A 103 -16.14 7.37 3.11
CA ARG A 103 -16.83 8.64 2.91
C ARG A 103 -16.57 9.28 1.55
N TYR A 104 -15.33 9.21 1.09
CA TYR A 104 -14.83 9.92 -0.10
C TYR A 104 -13.95 8.97 -0.94
N PRO A 105 -14.51 7.84 -1.43
CA PRO A 105 -13.74 6.83 -2.17
C PRO A 105 -13.01 7.41 -3.39
N GLU A 106 -13.55 8.45 -4.02
CA GLU A 106 -12.94 9.17 -5.14
C GLU A 106 -11.66 9.94 -4.78
N LEU A 107 -11.48 10.26 -3.48
CA LEU A 107 -10.30 10.96 -2.97
C LEU A 107 -9.29 10.03 -2.29
N LEU A 108 -9.57 8.73 -2.24
CA LEU A 108 -8.69 7.76 -1.58
C LEU A 108 -7.32 7.67 -2.26
N VAL A 109 -7.28 7.56 -3.59
CA VAL A 109 -6.02 7.45 -4.35
C VAL A 109 -5.10 8.66 -4.13
N PRO A 110 -5.55 9.92 -4.30
CA PRO A 110 -4.68 11.07 -4.03
C PRO A 110 -4.32 11.20 -2.55
N ALA A 111 -5.19 10.79 -1.62
CA ALA A 111 -4.86 10.75 -0.19
C ALA A 111 -3.71 9.76 0.10
N ILE A 112 -3.80 8.53 -0.42
CA ILE A 112 -2.74 7.51 -0.33
C ILE A 112 -1.43 8.04 -0.92
N ALA A 113 -1.49 8.63 -2.12
CA ALA A 113 -0.31 9.18 -2.79
C ALA A 113 0.38 10.25 -1.94
N SER A 114 -0.38 11.18 -1.35
CA SER A 114 0.16 12.26 -0.51
C SER A 114 0.85 11.73 0.76
N LEU A 115 0.27 10.73 1.40
CA LEU A 115 0.81 10.12 2.62
C LEU A 115 2.05 9.28 2.33
N TYR A 116 2.04 8.51 1.24
CA TYR A 116 3.23 7.76 0.81
C TYR A 116 4.39 8.68 0.44
N TYR A 117 4.11 9.77 -0.27
CA TYR A 117 5.13 10.76 -0.62
C TYR A 117 5.75 11.36 0.65
N ALA A 118 4.93 11.82 1.60
CA ALA A 118 5.44 12.34 2.87
C ALA A 118 6.25 11.29 3.66
N PHE A 119 5.81 10.04 3.70
CA PHE A 119 6.51 8.98 4.44
C PHE A 119 7.86 8.61 3.79
N TRP A 120 7.86 8.34 2.48
CA TRP A 120 8.98 7.70 1.79
C TRP A 120 9.79 8.63 0.88
N ALA A 121 9.18 9.66 0.30
CA ALA A 121 9.89 10.62 -0.54
C ALA A 121 10.48 11.76 0.30
N ASP A 122 9.77 12.22 1.33
CA ASP A 122 10.28 13.21 2.29
C ASP A 122 10.99 12.56 3.49
N GLY A 123 10.85 11.24 3.69
CA GLY A 123 11.45 10.51 4.79
C GLY A 123 10.83 10.82 6.17
N ASN A 124 9.58 11.31 6.20
CA ASN A 124 8.92 11.77 7.43
C ASN A 124 8.06 10.67 8.06
N SER A 125 8.63 9.90 8.99
CA SER A 125 7.89 8.88 9.76
C SER A 125 6.81 9.45 10.69
N LYS A 126 6.86 10.75 11.02
CA LYS A 126 5.87 11.39 11.90
C LYS A 126 4.51 11.57 11.24
N VAL A 127 4.37 11.29 9.94
CA VAL A 127 3.08 11.23 9.23
C VAL A 127 2.11 10.20 9.82
N ILE A 128 2.53 9.37 10.77
CA ILE A 128 1.63 8.52 11.58
C ILE A 128 0.79 9.30 12.61
N GLN A 129 1.16 10.54 12.91
CA GLN A 129 0.53 11.38 13.93
C GLN A 129 -0.61 12.22 13.31
N PRO A 130 -1.80 12.32 13.93
CA PRO A 130 -2.93 13.11 13.41
C PRO A 130 -2.61 14.56 13.08
N GLU A 131 -1.78 15.21 13.91
CA GLU A 131 -1.30 16.57 13.72
C GLU A 131 -0.40 16.73 12.47
N ILE A 132 0.12 15.63 11.91
CA ILE A 132 0.93 15.64 10.69
C ILE A 132 0.13 15.13 9.49
N PHE A 133 -0.56 13.99 9.58
CA PHE A 133 -1.34 13.50 8.43
C PHE A 133 -2.58 14.34 8.16
N GLY A 134 -3.18 14.98 9.16
CA GLY A 134 -4.34 15.85 9.00
C GLY A 134 -4.05 16.98 7.99
N PRO A 135 -3.04 17.83 8.22
CA PRO A 135 -2.64 18.87 7.26
C PRO A 135 -2.24 18.36 5.87
N ILE A 136 -1.72 17.14 5.76
CA ILE A 136 -1.41 16.52 4.45
C ILE A 136 -2.71 16.16 3.72
N LEU A 137 -3.63 15.49 4.42
CA LEU A 137 -4.94 15.12 3.89
C LEU A 137 -5.81 16.34 3.57
N GLU A 138 -5.70 17.43 4.33
CA GLU A 138 -6.39 18.70 4.07
C GLU A 138 -6.09 19.26 2.67
N LYS A 139 -4.87 19.08 2.15
CA LYS A 139 -4.52 19.50 0.79
C LYS A 139 -5.27 18.73 -0.30
N VAL A 140 -5.80 17.55 0.03
CA VAL A 140 -6.53 16.67 -0.89
C VAL A 140 -8.04 16.76 -0.65
N LEU A 141 -8.47 16.73 0.61
CA LEU A 141 -9.87 16.63 1.02
C LEU A 141 -10.52 17.99 1.27
N GLY A 142 -9.73 19.02 1.57
CA GLY A 142 -10.22 20.26 2.18
C GLY A 142 -10.40 20.12 3.70
N LYS A 143 -10.47 21.26 4.38
CA LYS A 143 -10.40 21.36 5.85
C LYS A 143 -11.53 20.65 6.57
N GLU A 144 -12.77 20.88 6.14
CA GLU A 144 -13.97 20.33 6.78
C GLU A 144 -13.97 18.80 6.69
N ARG A 145 -13.73 18.26 5.49
CA ARG A 145 -13.66 16.81 5.26
C ARG A 145 -12.53 16.16 6.05
N THR A 146 -11.34 16.78 6.09
CA THR A 146 -10.23 16.28 6.91
C THR A 146 -10.58 16.22 8.40
N HIS A 147 -11.26 17.23 8.93
CA HIS A 147 -11.69 17.22 10.33
C HIS A 147 -12.62 16.04 10.62
N GLU A 148 -13.58 15.76 9.73
CA GLU A 148 -14.44 14.58 9.82
C GLU A 148 -13.64 13.28 9.79
N ILE A 149 -12.69 13.15 8.85
CA ILE A 149 -11.84 11.95 8.71
C ILE A 149 -10.98 11.70 9.96
N VAL A 150 -10.36 12.73 10.52
CA VAL A 150 -9.53 12.60 11.73
C VAL A 150 -10.39 12.15 12.91
N LYS A 151 -11.59 12.73 13.07
CA LYS A 151 -12.55 12.30 14.08
C LYS A 151 -12.97 10.84 13.87
N ASP A 152 -13.37 10.49 12.65
CA ASP A 152 -13.86 9.16 12.30
C ASP A 152 -12.79 8.08 12.45
N SER A 153 -11.51 8.41 12.27
CA SER A 153 -10.39 7.48 12.50
C SER A 153 -10.35 6.87 13.92
N THR A 154 -11.10 7.46 14.87
CA THR A 154 -11.16 7.00 16.27
C THR A 154 -12.44 6.24 16.62
N THR A 155 -13.43 6.18 15.73
CA THR A 155 -14.72 5.52 15.99
C THR A 155 -14.59 4.00 16.02
N SER A 156 -15.56 3.31 16.62
CA SER A 156 -15.65 1.85 16.63
C SER A 156 -15.69 1.28 15.21
N ASP A 157 -16.44 1.91 14.33
CA ASP A 157 -16.78 1.37 13.01
C ASP A 157 -15.54 1.39 12.11
N ILE A 158 -14.77 2.48 12.14
CA ILE A 158 -13.51 2.58 11.38
C ILE A 158 -12.42 1.68 11.97
N LYS A 159 -12.40 1.49 13.29
CA LYS A 159 -11.53 0.50 13.93
C LYS A 159 -11.88 -0.91 13.47
N SER A 160 -13.17 -1.25 13.41
CA SER A 160 -13.67 -2.53 12.92
C SER A 160 -13.29 -2.72 11.46
N LEU A 161 -13.51 -1.71 10.61
CA LEU A 161 -13.17 -1.78 9.18
C LEU A 161 -11.70 -2.09 8.94
N LEU A 162 -10.78 -1.43 9.66
CA LEU A 162 -9.35 -1.71 9.52
C LEU A 162 -9.01 -3.17 9.92
N ASN A 163 -9.64 -3.68 10.99
CA ASN A 163 -9.48 -5.06 11.41
C ASN A 163 -10.05 -6.03 10.37
N GLU A 164 -11.27 -5.80 9.89
CA GLU A 164 -11.94 -6.61 8.87
C GLU A 164 -11.16 -6.66 7.55
N ASN A 165 -10.60 -5.53 7.13
CA ASN A 165 -9.72 -5.45 5.96
C ASN A 165 -8.46 -6.30 6.17
N THR A 166 -7.85 -6.22 7.37
CA THR A 166 -6.67 -7.01 7.73
C THR A 166 -6.99 -8.50 7.77
N ASP A 167 -8.12 -8.88 8.35
CA ASP A 167 -8.58 -10.27 8.42
C ASP A 167 -8.95 -10.81 7.04
N ARG A 168 -9.52 -9.98 6.15
CA ARG A 168 -9.77 -10.37 4.76
C ARG A 168 -8.46 -10.65 4.04
N ALA A 169 -7.45 -9.78 4.17
CA ALA A 169 -6.13 -10.03 3.59
C ALA A 169 -5.54 -11.36 4.12
N PHE A 170 -5.59 -11.57 5.44
CA PHE A 170 -5.13 -12.81 6.06
C PHE A 170 -5.86 -14.05 5.51
N ARG A 171 -7.20 -14.03 5.45
CA ARG A 171 -8.02 -15.13 4.89
C ARG A 171 -7.73 -15.38 3.41
N SER A 172 -7.35 -14.35 2.66
CA SER A 172 -6.93 -14.47 1.26
C SER A 172 -5.53 -15.07 1.09
N GLY A 173 -4.79 -15.29 2.19
CA GLY A 173 -3.45 -15.89 2.19
C GLY A 173 -2.31 -14.90 2.44
N ALA A 174 -2.60 -13.62 2.70
CA ALA A 174 -1.57 -12.62 2.91
C ALA A 174 -0.76 -12.90 4.19
N PHE A 175 0.56 -12.79 4.08
CA PHE A 175 1.50 -12.91 5.22
C PHE A 175 2.48 -11.73 5.30
N GLY A 176 2.35 -10.77 4.39
CA GLY A 176 3.17 -9.57 4.27
C GLY A 176 2.59 -8.64 3.20
N LEU A 177 3.28 -7.53 2.94
CA LEU A 177 2.82 -6.52 2.00
C LEU A 177 3.90 -6.14 0.98
N PRO A 178 3.54 -5.73 -0.25
CA PRO A 178 2.16 -5.66 -0.77
C PRO A 178 1.56 -7.05 -1.00
N TRP A 179 0.24 -7.14 -0.89
CA TRP A 179 -0.52 -8.33 -1.28
C TRP A 179 -1.56 -7.93 -2.32
N PHE A 180 -1.62 -8.66 -3.42
CA PHE A 180 -2.55 -8.48 -4.51
C PHE A 180 -3.56 -9.62 -4.49
N GLU A 181 -4.84 -9.32 -4.36
CA GLU A 181 -5.93 -10.28 -4.64
C GLU A 181 -6.49 -9.93 -6.02
N CYS A 182 -6.30 -10.83 -6.98
CA CYS A 182 -6.60 -10.60 -8.38
C CYS A 182 -7.79 -11.45 -8.83
N THR A 183 -8.57 -10.95 -9.78
CA THR A 183 -9.59 -11.72 -10.51
C THR A 183 -9.36 -11.54 -12.00
N ASN A 184 -9.15 -12.64 -12.73
CA ASN A 184 -8.91 -12.61 -14.17
C ASN A 184 -10.23 -12.47 -14.96
N PRO A 185 -10.18 -12.28 -16.30
CA PRO A 185 -11.38 -12.14 -17.13
C PRO A 185 -12.35 -13.33 -17.09
N GLN A 186 -11.85 -14.53 -16.74
CA GLN A 186 -12.59 -15.80 -16.58
C GLN A 186 -13.28 -15.92 -15.21
N GLY A 187 -12.97 -15.02 -14.27
CA GLY A 187 -13.53 -15.02 -12.92
C GLY A 187 -12.75 -15.87 -11.91
N GLU A 188 -11.58 -16.38 -12.29
CA GLU A 188 -10.68 -17.08 -11.38
C GLU A 188 -9.98 -16.06 -10.47
N MET A 189 -9.72 -16.46 -9.23
CA MET A 189 -9.09 -15.60 -8.22
C MET A 189 -7.74 -16.17 -7.81
N GLU A 190 -6.73 -15.30 -7.72
CA GLU A 190 -5.40 -15.67 -7.26
C GLU A 190 -4.74 -14.54 -6.44
N GLY A 191 -3.94 -14.93 -5.46
CA GLY A 191 -3.20 -14.03 -4.57
C GLY A 191 -1.73 -13.98 -4.93
N PHE A 192 -1.15 -12.77 -4.98
CA PHE A 192 0.28 -12.55 -5.24
C PHE A 192 0.91 -11.69 -4.15
N TRP A 193 2.14 -11.99 -3.77
CA TRP A 193 2.87 -11.24 -2.75
C TRP A 193 4.11 -10.60 -3.34
N GLY A 194 4.34 -9.32 -3.01
CA GLY A 194 5.58 -8.64 -3.38
C GLY A 194 5.54 -7.99 -4.77
N ILE A 195 6.33 -6.93 -4.91
CA ILE A 195 6.45 -6.16 -6.17
C ILE A 195 7.12 -6.96 -7.30
N ASP A 196 7.85 -8.01 -6.94
CA ASP A 196 8.56 -8.93 -7.82
C ASP A 196 7.61 -9.89 -8.54
N HIS A 197 6.33 -9.92 -8.14
CA HIS A 197 5.28 -10.69 -8.79
C HIS A 197 4.37 -9.84 -9.69
N LEU A 198 4.63 -8.54 -9.87
CA LEU A 198 3.81 -7.68 -10.75
C LEU A 198 3.75 -8.18 -12.21
N GLY A 199 4.78 -8.90 -12.68
CA GLY A 199 4.78 -9.55 -13.98
C GLY A 199 3.77 -10.68 -14.06
N GLN A 200 3.70 -11.51 -13.01
CA GLN A 200 2.73 -12.60 -12.88
C GLN A 200 1.31 -12.06 -12.69
N VAL A 201 1.13 -10.98 -11.93
CA VAL A 201 -0.16 -10.27 -11.79
C VAL A 201 -0.65 -9.82 -13.17
N ALA A 202 0.22 -9.22 -13.99
CA ALA A 202 -0.15 -8.80 -15.33
C ALA A 202 -0.51 -10.00 -16.23
N ASP A 203 0.28 -11.07 -16.18
CA ASP A 203 0.02 -12.29 -16.97
C ASP A 203 -1.32 -12.96 -16.56
N PHE A 204 -1.55 -13.14 -15.25
CA PHE A 204 -2.78 -13.72 -14.71
C PHE A 204 -4.01 -12.89 -15.07
N CYS A 205 -3.89 -11.56 -15.03
CA CYS A 205 -4.98 -10.65 -15.41
C CYS A 205 -5.13 -10.45 -16.93
N GLU A 206 -4.36 -11.17 -17.75
CA GLU A 206 -4.33 -11.04 -19.22
C GLU A 206 -4.05 -9.59 -19.70
N LEU A 207 -3.18 -8.89 -18.97
CA LEU A 207 -2.80 -7.51 -19.25
C LEU A 207 -1.57 -7.45 -20.17
N GLU A 208 -1.59 -6.53 -21.13
CA GLU A 208 -0.43 -6.30 -22.00
C GLU A 208 0.76 -5.75 -21.19
N ARG A 209 1.80 -6.57 -21.05
CA ARG A 209 3.11 -6.13 -20.55
C ARG A 209 3.83 -5.34 -21.63
N ARG A 210 3.77 -4.02 -21.57
CA ARG A 210 4.72 -3.19 -22.31
C ARG A 210 6.08 -3.27 -21.62
N ILE A 211 7.14 -3.36 -22.42
CA ILE A 211 8.50 -3.64 -21.94
C ILE A 211 9.12 -2.38 -21.26
N GLU A 212 8.57 -1.96 -20.13
CA GLU A 212 9.12 -0.91 -19.26
C GLU A 212 10.27 -1.48 -18.40
N PRO A 213 11.28 -0.67 -18.01
CA PRO A 213 12.43 -1.16 -17.24
C PRO A 213 12.07 -1.96 -15.99
N GLY A 214 11.03 -1.55 -15.25
CA GLY A 214 10.52 -2.28 -14.10
C GLY A 214 10.02 -3.67 -14.46
N PHE A 215 9.22 -3.80 -15.52
CA PHE A 215 8.75 -5.10 -16.01
C PHE A 215 9.85 -5.97 -16.61
N ARG A 216 10.90 -5.39 -17.20
CA ARG A 216 12.07 -6.17 -17.67
C ARG A 216 12.79 -6.88 -16.53
N ALA A 217 12.81 -6.28 -15.34
CA ALA A 217 13.42 -6.89 -14.16
C ALA A 217 12.55 -8.01 -13.56
N LEU A 218 11.34 -8.22 -14.09
CA LEU A 218 10.37 -9.25 -13.68
C LEU A 218 10.27 -10.41 -14.69
N LEU A 219 11.11 -10.40 -15.74
CA LEU A 219 11.28 -11.47 -16.73
C LEU A 219 12.37 -12.44 -16.27
#